data_AF-A0AAW4I2L2-F1
#
_entry.id   AF-A0AAW4I2L2-F1
#
_cell.length_a   1.000
_cell.length_b   1.000
_cell.length_c   1.000
_cell.angle_alpha   90.00
_cell.angle_beta   90.00
_cell.angle_gamma   90.00
#
_symmetry.space_group_name_H-M   'P 1'
#
loop_
_entity.id
_entity.type
_entity.pdbx_description
1 polymer ?
#
loop_
_entity_poly.entity_id
_entity_poly.type
_entity_poly.pdbx_seq_one_letter_code
_entity_poly.pdbx_strand_id
1 'polypeptide(L)'
;MSQDIMKKEIKNLKKKAEQNRQMHLSISRKANLVNKMLHTIALIGSSLTAILTFAEYKTFIPWFPWLTDGNYKLIIGSFAGLIFIITILEEYLGLGKKAAIHETIGKQLTTFIRTASNLETYETLTQDDCNQLVNEYTVINENAPIIPDKVFLKEKKRLYMKIDISKKLEQTPHMSIRLYIIKMKFKQLFSSDVTNHEDREN
;
A
#
# COMPACT_ATOMS: atom_id res chain seq x y z
N MET A 1 25.01 28.76 5.17
CA MET A 1 23.97 28.35 6.13
C MET A 1 24.64 27.81 7.39
N SER A 2 24.08 27.99 8.60
CA SER A 2 24.67 27.38 9.82
C SER A 2 24.57 25.85 9.76
N GLN A 3 25.54 25.13 10.34
CA GLN A 3 25.58 23.66 10.38
C GLN A 3 24.29 23.07 10.98
N ASP A 4 23.76 23.70 12.03
CA ASP A 4 22.51 23.25 12.66
C ASP A 4 21.29 23.39 11.73
N ILE A 5 21.28 24.43 10.90
CA ILE A 5 20.21 24.67 9.93
C ILE A 5 20.27 23.59 8.83
N MET A 6 21.47 23.29 8.31
CA MET A 6 21.69 22.23 7.31
C MET A 6 21.26 20.86 7.85
N LYS A 7 21.68 20.49 9.06
CA LYS A 7 21.29 19.21 9.67
C LYS A 7 19.78 19.11 9.89
N LYS A 8 19.15 20.22 10.31
CA LYS A 8 17.68 20.28 10.48
C LYS A 8 16.94 20.13 9.15
N GLU A 9 17.44 20.73 8.09
CA GLU A 9 16.86 20.64 6.75
C GLU A 9 16.93 19.21 6.19
N ILE A 10 18.10 18.57 6.26
CA ILE A 10 18.30 17.17 5.85
C ILE A 10 17.34 16.25 6.62
N LYS A 11 17.22 16.43 7.94
CA LYS A 11 16.30 15.67 8.78
C LYS A 11 14.84 15.85 8.38
N ASN A 12 14.45 17.06 8.01
CA ASN A 12 13.09 17.35 7.53
C ASN A 12 12.82 16.68 6.18
N LEU A 13 13.76 16.74 5.24
CA LEU A 13 13.65 16.08 3.94
C LEU A 13 13.58 14.56 4.09
N LYS A 14 14.45 13.97 4.91
CA LYS A 14 14.43 12.54 5.25
C LYS A 14 13.06 12.12 5.80
N LYS A 15 12.51 12.88 6.75
CA LYS A 15 11.17 12.59 7.33
C LYS A 15 10.06 12.63 6.28
N LYS A 16 10.09 13.61 5.36
CA LYS A 16 9.14 13.69 4.25
C LYS A 16 9.30 12.50 3.29
N ALA A 17 10.55 12.16 2.94
CA ALA A 17 10.86 11.01 2.09
C ALA A 17 10.41 9.68 2.71
N GLU A 18 10.58 9.48 4.02
CA GLU A 18 10.09 8.30 4.74
C GLU A 18 8.57 8.16 4.64
N GLN A 19 7.84 9.27 4.79
CA GLN A 19 6.39 9.30 4.64
C GLN A 19 5.97 8.95 3.21
N ASN A 20 6.55 9.62 2.21
CA ASN A 20 6.25 9.37 0.80
C ASN A 20 6.58 7.93 0.41
N ARG A 21 7.75 7.40 0.83
CA ARG A 21 8.16 6.02 0.57
C ARG A 21 7.13 5.03 1.08
N GLN A 22 6.68 5.20 2.32
CA GLN A 22 5.67 4.32 2.92
C GLN A 22 4.35 4.35 2.13
N MET A 23 3.95 5.52 1.62
CA MET A 23 2.74 5.68 0.81
C MET A 23 2.87 5.00 -0.54
N HIS A 24 3.93 5.30 -1.31
CA HIS A 24 4.18 4.69 -2.62
C HIS A 24 4.28 3.16 -2.51
N LEU A 25 5.05 2.63 -1.56
CA LEU A 25 5.15 1.18 -1.37
C LEU A 25 3.83 0.54 -0.93
N SER A 26 2.99 1.23 -0.15
CA SER A 26 1.66 0.73 0.22
C SER A 26 0.73 0.66 -0.99
N ILE A 27 0.74 1.67 -1.86
CA ILE A 27 -0.04 1.67 -3.11
C ILE A 27 0.44 0.55 -4.03
N SER A 28 1.75 0.45 -4.24
CA SER A 28 2.36 -0.58 -5.08
C SER A 28 1.97 -1.99 -4.63
N ARG A 29 2.10 -2.30 -3.33
CA ARG A 29 1.74 -3.61 -2.78
C ARG A 29 0.26 -3.95 -2.98
N LYS A 30 -0.64 -2.99 -2.75
CA LYS A 30 -2.09 -3.19 -2.93
C LYS A 30 -2.42 -3.41 -4.41
N ALA A 31 -1.90 -2.57 -5.30
CA ALA A 31 -2.11 -2.69 -6.74
C ALA A 31 -1.56 -4.03 -7.27
N ASN A 32 -0.36 -4.43 -6.85
CA ASN A 32 0.25 -5.71 -7.23
C ASN A 32 -0.56 -6.91 -6.70
N LEU A 33 -1.07 -6.84 -5.47
CA LEU A 33 -1.90 -7.90 -4.91
C LEU A 33 -3.19 -8.08 -5.71
N VAL A 34 -3.89 -6.98 -6.02
CA VAL A 34 -5.12 -7.03 -6.83
C VAL A 34 -4.80 -7.52 -8.24
N ASN A 35 -3.72 -7.03 -8.85
CA ASN A 35 -3.27 -7.50 -10.17
C ASN A 35 -3.05 -9.00 -10.19
N LYS A 36 -2.25 -9.53 -9.24
CA LYS A 36 -1.99 -10.96 -9.13
C LYS A 36 -3.27 -11.76 -8.90
N MET A 37 -4.18 -11.26 -8.07
CA MET A 37 -5.45 -11.93 -7.79
C MET A 37 -6.32 -12.03 -9.06
N LEU A 38 -6.49 -10.92 -9.79
CA LEU A 38 -7.24 -10.90 -11.05
C LEU A 38 -6.62 -11.84 -12.07
N HIS A 39 -5.30 -11.76 -12.25
CA HIS A 39 -4.55 -12.63 -13.16
C HIS A 39 -4.75 -14.11 -12.83
N THR A 40 -4.70 -14.45 -11.54
CA THR A 40 -4.86 -15.83 -11.06
C THR A 40 -6.28 -16.32 -11.31
N ILE A 41 -7.29 -15.48 -11.04
CA ILE A 41 -8.70 -15.80 -11.32
C ILE A 41 -8.92 -16.00 -12.82
N ALA A 42 -8.35 -15.13 -13.65
CA ALA A 42 -8.45 -15.23 -15.10
C ALA A 42 -7.83 -16.54 -15.60
N LEU A 43 -6.64 -16.90 -15.13
CA LEU A 43 -5.92 -18.11 -15.56
C LEU A 43 -6.61 -19.40 -15.09
N ILE A 44 -7.05 -19.46 -13.82
CA ILE A 44 -7.80 -20.61 -13.31
C ILE A 44 -9.14 -20.72 -14.04
N GLY A 45 -9.86 -19.60 -14.16
CA GLY A 45 -11.16 -19.55 -14.81
C GLY A 45 -11.11 -19.93 -16.29
N SER A 46 -10.10 -19.46 -17.04
CA SER A 46 -9.91 -19.82 -18.44
C SER A 46 -9.59 -21.31 -18.60
N SER A 47 -8.75 -21.86 -17.71
CA SER A 47 -8.40 -23.28 -17.71
C SER A 47 -9.62 -24.16 -17.40
N LEU A 48 -10.41 -23.80 -16.39
CA LEU A 48 -11.66 -24.50 -16.06
C LEU A 48 -12.65 -24.41 -17.22
N THR A 49 -12.80 -23.24 -17.83
CA THR A 49 -13.68 -23.05 -18.98
C THR A 49 -13.27 -23.95 -20.14
N ALA A 50 -11.97 -24.04 -20.44
CA ALA A 50 -11.47 -24.90 -21.50
C ALA A 50 -11.76 -26.38 -21.22
N ILE A 51 -11.49 -26.86 -20.00
CA ILE A 51 -11.80 -28.24 -19.60
C ILE A 51 -13.30 -28.52 -19.72
N LEU A 52 -14.14 -27.64 -19.19
CA LEU A 52 -15.60 -27.79 -19.23
C LEU A 52 -16.15 -27.71 -20.65
N THR A 53 -15.52 -26.94 -21.55
CA THR A 53 -15.96 -26.84 -22.95
C THR A 53 -15.79 -28.17 -23.68
N PHE A 54 -14.76 -28.95 -23.35
CA PHE A 54 -14.50 -30.25 -23.96
C PHE A 54 -15.08 -31.44 -23.17
N ALA A 55 -15.48 -31.22 -21.92
CA ALA A 55 -16.08 -32.27 -21.11
C ALA A 55 -17.53 -32.55 -21.54
N GLU A 56 -17.91 -33.83 -21.61
CA GLU A 56 -19.30 -34.19 -21.86
C GLU A 56 -20.17 -33.90 -20.63
N TYR A 57 -21.34 -33.28 -20.84
CA TYR A 57 -22.26 -32.96 -19.72
C TYR A 57 -22.69 -34.22 -18.94
N LYS A 58 -22.69 -35.39 -19.59
CA LYS A 58 -23.05 -36.69 -18.99
C LYS A 58 -22.15 -37.06 -17.82
N THR A 59 -20.88 -36.66 -17.85
CA THR A 59 -19.92 -36.91 -16.77
C THR A 59 -20.33 -36.25 -15.45
N PHE A 60 -21.14 -35.19 -15.51
CA PHE A 60 -21.58 -34.43 -14.34
C PHE A 60 -22.97 -34.82 -13.82
N ILE A 61 -23.71 -35.68 -14.54
CA ILE A 61 -25.06 -36.14 -14.13
C ILE A 61 -25.09 -36.76 -12.72
N PRO A 62 -24.10 -37.58 -12.29
CA PRO A 62 -24.11 -38.13 -10.92
C PRO A 62 -24.11 -37.07 -9.82
N TRP A 63 -23.54 -35.89 -10.09
CA TRP A 63 -23.52 -34.77 -9.15
C TRP A 63 -24.67 -33.78 -9.40
N PHE A 64 -25.10 -33.63 -10.65
CA PHE A 64 -26.15 -32.69 -11.07
C PHE A 64 -27.17 -33.40 -11.98
N PRO A 65 -28.10 -34.18 -11.41
CA PRO A 65 -29.02 -35.01 -12.20
C PRO A 65 -30.04 -34.22 -13.03
N TRP A 66 -30.25 -32.94 -12.73
CA TRP A 66 -31.09 -32.03 -13.51
C TRP A 66 -30.35 -31.31 -14.66
N LEU A 67 -29.08 -31.62 -14.88
CA LEU A 67 -28.25 -30.96 -15.88
C LEU A 67 -28.61 -31.45 -17.29
N THR A 68 -29.13 -30.54 -18.11
CA THR A 68 -29.36 -30.76 -19.55
C THR A 68 -28.21 -30.19 -20.37
N ASP A 69 -28.01 -30.69 -21.60
CA ASP A 69 -26.96 -30.20 -22.51
C ASP A 69 -27.06 -28.69 -22.77
N GLY A 70 -28.28 -28.18 -22.99
CA GLY A 70 -28.52 -26.75 -23.20
C GLY A 70 -28.14 -25.91 -21.99
N ASN A 71 -28.55 -26.33 -20.79
CA ASN A 71 -28.22 -25.62 -19.56
C ASN A 71 -26.71 -25.66 -19.26
N TYR A 72 -26.07 -26.81 -19.50
CA TYR A 72 -24.62 -26.97 -19.35
C TYR A 72 -23.84 -25.98 -20.22
N LYS A 73 -24.18 -25.93 -21.52
CA LYS A 73 -23.54 -24.99 -22.47
C LYS A 73 -23.78 -23.53 -22.10
N LEU A 74 -24.97 -23.17 -21.63
CA LEU A 74 -25.27 -21.81 -21.17
C LEU A 74 -24.46 -21.43 -19.93
N ILE A 75 -24.31 -22.35 -18.96
CA ILE A 75 -23.50 -22.12 -17.76
C ILE A 75 -22.04 -21.90 -18.14
N ILE A 76 -21.47 -22.75 -18.99
CA ILE A 76 -20.08 -22.61 -19.44
C ILE A 76 -19.90 -21.31 -20.22
N GLY A 77 -20.78 -21.00 -21.17
CA GLY A 77 -20.73 -19.77 -21.95
C GLY A 77 -20.82 -18.51 -21.08
N SER A 78 -21.69 -18.53 -20.07
CA SER A 78 -21.81 -17.43 -19.11
C SER A 78 -20.55 -17.29 -18.26
N PHE A 79 -19.99 -18.40 -17.78
CA PHE A 79 -18.74 -18.40 -17.03
C PHE A 79 -17.56 -17.91 -17.87
N ALA A 80 -17.45 -18.36 -19.13
CA ALA A 80 -16.47 -17.90 -20.10
C ALA A 80 -16.56 -16.37 -20.31
N GLY A 81 -17.79 -15.86 -20.49
CA GLY A 81 -18.04 -14.43 -20.64
C GLY A 81 -17.61 -13.63 -19.41
N LEU A 82 -17.89 -14.12 -18.20
CA LEU A 82 -17.43 -13.49 -16.97
C LEU A 82 -15.91 -13.44 -16.85
N ILE A 83 -15.23 -14.55 -17.15
CA ILE A 83 -13.76 -14.60 -17.14
C ILE A 83 -13.18 -13.63 -18.16
N PHE A 84 -13.76 -13.57 -19.36
CA PHE A 84 -13.34 -12.62 -20.39
C PHE A 84 -13.47 -11.16 -19.93
N ILE A 85 -14.58 -10.80 -19.28
CA ILE A 85 -14.76 -9.46 -18.69
C ILE A 85 -13.68 -9.17 -17.64
N ILE A 86 -13.37 -10.14 -16.77
CA ILE A 86 -12.32 -9.99 -15.77
C ILE A 86 -10.96 -9.74 -16.43
N THR A 87 -10.62 -10.48 -17.49
CA THR A 87 -9.38 -10.28 -18.25
C THR A 87 -9.31 -8.89 -18.89
N ILE A 88 -10.42 -8.39 -19.46
CA ILE A 88 -10.48 -7.01 -20.00
C ILE A 88 -10.25 -5.98 -18.88
N LEU A 89 -10.91 -6.16 -17.72
CA LEU A 89 -10.77 -5.25 -16.60
C LEU A 89 -9.34 -5.24 -16.04
N GLU A 90 -8.68 -6.40 -15.97
CA GLU A 90 -7.28 -6.50 -15.56
C GLU A 90 -6.37 -5.65 -16.45
N GLU A 91 -6.51 -5.78 -17.77
CA GLU A 91 -5.71 -5.01 -18.74
C GLU A 91 -6.04 -3.52 -18.68
N TYR A 92 -7.33 -3.17 -18.67
CA TYR A 92 -7.80 -1.78 -18.65
C TYR A 92 -7.35 -1.02 -17.40
N LEU A 93 -7.42 -1.66 -16.22
CA LEU A 93 -7.02 -1.01 -14.96
C LEU A 93 -5.51 -0.80 -14.85
N GLY A 94 -4.70 -1.49 -15.66
CA GLY A 94 -3.25 -1.29 -15.72
C GLY A 94 -2.56 -1.42 -14.36
N LEU A 95 -3.09 -2.25 -13.46
CA LEU A 95 -2.68 -2.32 -12.06
C LEU A 95 -1.21 -2.71 -11.90
N GLY A 96 -0.70 -3.56 -12.78
CA GLY A 96 0.72 -3.92 -12.85
C GLY A 96 1.62 -2.71 -13.14
N LYS A 97 1.29 -1.91 -14.17
CA LYS A 97 2.03 -0.69 -14.52
C LYS A 97 2.02 0.31 -13.36
N LYS A 98 0.84 0.52 -12.76
CA LYS A 98 0.68 1.37 -11.58
C LYS A 98 1.54 0.87 -10.41
N ALA A 99 1.52 -0.43 -10.13
CA ALA A 99 2.31 -1.01 -9.06
C ALA A 99 3.81 -0.79 -9.26
N ALA A 100 4.30 -0.99 -10.48
CA ALA A 100 5.71 -0.82 -10.84
C ALA A 100 6.18 0.63 -10.68
N ILE A 101 5.41 1.61 -11.16
CA ILE A 101 5.77 3.04 -11.04
C ILE A 101 5.91 3.43 -9.56
N HIS A 102 4.91 3.10 -8.73
CA HIS A 102 4.98 3.39 -7.30
C HIS A 102 6.12 2.61 -6.60
N GLU A 103 6.47 1.41 -7.06
CA GLU A 103 7.62 0.67 -6.51
C GLU A 103 8.94 1.36 -6.83
N THR A 104 9.12 1.82 -8.06
CA THR A 104 10.33 2.53 -8.51
C THR A 104 10.56 3.80 -7.70
N ILE A 105 9.53 4.64 -7.53
CA ILE A 105 9.62 5.83 -6.67
C ILE A 105 9.93 5.43 -5.22
N GLY A 106 9.32 4.36 -4.71
CA GLY A 106 9.63 3.82 -3.39
C GLY A 106 11.12 3.43 -3.24
N LYS A 107 11.72 2.84 -4.27
CA LYS A 107 13.16 2.49 -4.30
C LYS A 107 14.03 3.74 -4.35
N GLN A 108 13.72 4.71 -5.21
CA GLN A 108 14.43 6.00 -5.27
C GLN A 108 14.41 6.72 -3.92
N LEU A 109 13.24 6.81 -3.27
CA LEU A 109 13.12 7.39 -1.94
C LEU A 109 13.88 6.59 -0.87
N THR A 110 14.00 5.26 -1.02
CA THR A 110 14.83 4.44 -0.12
C THR A 110 16.31 4.81 -0.25
N THR A 111 16.80 4.94 -1.48
CA THR A 111 18.17 5.39 -1.76
C THR A 111 18.40 6.79 -1.20
N PHE A 112 17.47 7.71 -1.43
CA PHE A 112 17.50 9.06 -0.89
C PHE A 112 17.62 9.08 0.64
N ILE A 113 16.78 8.33 1.35
CA ILE A 113 16.81 8.24 2.83
C ILE A 113 18.17 7.73 3.32
N ARG A 114 18.76 6.77 2.60
CA ARG A 114 20.09 6.25 2.94
C ARG A 114 21.16 7.33 2.77
N THR A 115 21.15 8.05 1.64
CA THR A 115 22.07 9.17 1.39
C THR A 115 21.92 10.25 2.47
N ALA A 116 20.69 10.68 2.76
CA ALA A 116 20.42 11.66 3.80
C ALA A 116 20.89 11.19 5.19
N SER A 117 20.70 9.91 5.51
CA SER A 117 21.17 9.35 6.79
C SER A 117 22.69 9.31 6.90
N ASN A 118 23.40 9.06 5.80
CA ASN A 118 24.86 9.11 5.79
C ASN A 118 25.35 10.54 6.02
N LEU A 119 24.75 11.53 5.35
CA LEU A 119 25.09 12.95 5.57
C LEU A 119 24.82 13.40 7.01
N GLU A 120 23.77 12.89 7.66
CA GLU A 120 23.49 13.18 9.08
C GLU A 120 24.63 12.75 10.02
N THR A 121 25.46 11.77 9.63
CA THR A 121 26.60 11.31 10.45
C THR A 121 27.85 12.17 10.32
N TYR A 122 27.91 13.08 9.34
CA TYR A 122 29.08 13.92 9.14
C TYR A 122 29.12 15.07 10.16
N GLU A 123 30.32 15.33 10.69
CA GLU A 123 30.55 16.42 11.64
C GLU A 123 30.32 17.77 10.97
N THR A 124 30.85 17.93 9.75
CA THR A 124 30.73 19.12 8.91
C THR A 124 30.02 18.78 7.60
N LEU A 125 29.04 19.61 7.23
CA LEU A 125 28.33 19.54 5.96
C LEU A 125 28.67 20.75 5.10
N THR A 126 28.82 20.53 3.79
CA THR A 126 28.94 21.63 2.84
C THR A 126 27.56 22.09 2.38
N GLN A 127 27.47 23.34 1.91
CA GLN A 127 26.23 23.84 1.32
C GLN A 127 25.85 23.07 0.04
N ASP A 128 26.85 22.62 -0.72
CA ASP A 128 26.66 21.84 -1.93
C ASP A 128 26.02 20.48 -1.65
N ASP A 129 26.41 19.80 -0.57
CA ASP A 129 25.77 18.54 -0.13
C ASP A 129 24.27 18.75 0.14
N CYS A 130 23.92 19.86 0.78
CA CYS A 130 22.54 20.19 1.12
C CYS A 130 21.74 20.53 -0.14
N ASN A 131 22.31 21.33 -1.04
CA ASN A 131 21.69 21.71 -2.31
C ASN A 131 21.49 20.49 -3.22
N GLN A 132 22.47 19.59 -3.28
CA GLN A 132 22.36 18.34 -4.04
C GLN A 132 21.22 17.48 -3.49
N LEU A 133 21.12 17.34 -2.17
CA LEU A 133 20.05 16.56 -1.55
C LEU A 133 18.65 17.17 -1.83
N VAL A 134 18.53 18.50 -1.78
CA VAL A 134 17.29 19.20 -2.14
C VAL A 134 16.92 18.94 -3.60
N ASN A 135 17.88 19.02 -4.51
CA ASN A 135 17.66 18.77 -5.93
C ASN A 135 17.24 17.32 -6.19
N GLU A 136 17.93 16.35 -5.60
CA GLU A 136 17.57 14.93 -5.70
C GLU A 136 16.14 14.68 -5.20
N TYR A 137 15.76 15.25 -4.05
CA TYR A 137 14.41 15.13 -3.51
C TYR A 137 13.36 15.72 -4.45
N THR A 138 13.65 16.89 -5.01
CA THR A 138 12.75 17.61 -5.93
C THR A 138 12.51 16.80 -7.19
N VAL A 139 13.58 16.30 -7.83
CA VAL A 139 13.48 15.45 -9.02
C VAL A 139 12.67 14.19 -8.74
N ILE A 140 12.85 13.53 -7.60
CA ILE A 140 12.05 12.35 -7.25
C ILE A 140 10.57 12.72 -7.11
N ASN A 141 10.27 13.86 -6.48
CA ASN A 141 8.89 14.28 -6.21
C ASN A 141 8.17 14.77 -7.47
N GLU A 142 8.87 15.41 -8.42
CA GLU A 142 8.31 15.82 -9.71
C GLU A 142 7.96 14.62 -10.59
N ASN A 143 8.75 13.55 -10.52
CA ASN A 143 8.50 12.30 -11.25
C ASN A 143 7.51 11.37 -10.53
N ALA A 144 7.11 11.69 -9.30
CA ALA A 144 6.26 10.82 -8.50
C ALA A 144 4.79 10.91 -8.95
N PRO A 145 4.09 9.77 -9.11
CA PRO A 145 2.65 9.80 -9.35
C PRO A 145 1.90 10.33 -8.13
N ILE A 146 0.80 11.04 -8.38
CA ILE A 146 -0.03 11.66 -7.35
C ILE A 146 -0.55 10.61 -6.35
N ILE A 147 -0.41 10.91 -5.06
CA ILE A 147 -0.97 10.10 -3.97
C ILE A 147 -2.34 10.68 -3.60
N PRO A 148 -3.42 9.88 -3.61
CA PRO A 148 -4.73 10.35 -3.15
C PRO A 148 -4.74 10.70 -1.66
N ASP A 149 -5.42 11.79 -1.27
CA ASP A 149 -5.48 12.27 0.13
C ASP A 149 -5.96 11.22 1.13
N LYS A 150 -6.96 10.42 0.75
CA LYS A 150 -7.45 9.30 1.58
C LYS A 150 -6.33 8.30 1.89
N VAL A 151 -5.46 8.04 0.94
CA VAL A 151 -4.29 7.16 1.12
C VAL A 151 -3.23 7.87 1.95
N PHE A 152 -2.96 9.15 1.67
CA PHE A 152 -2.03 9.97 2.42
C PHE A 152 -2.33 9.95 3.91
N LEU A 153 -3.55 10.34 4.31
CA LEU A 153 -3.95 10.42 5.72
C LEU A 153 -3.91 9.05 6.41
N LYS A 154 -4.39 8.01 5.72
CA LYS A 154 -4.42 6.64 6.23
C LYS A 154 -3.01 6.09 6.49
N GLU A 155 -2.10 6.25 5.53
CA GLU A 155 -0.74 5.73 5.65
C GLU A 155 0.12 6.60 6.58
N LYS A 156 -0.11 7.92 6.63
CA LYS A 156 0.49 8.80 7.64
C LYS A 156 0.13 8.33 9.05
N LYS A 157 -1.15 8.10 9.34
CA LYS A 157 -1.60 7.54 10.63
C LYS A 157 -0.94 6.20 10.93
N ARG A 158 -0.87 5.30 9.95
CA ARG A 158 -0.22 3.99 10.09
C ARG A 158 1.27 4.11 10.41
N LEU A 159 1.98 5.04 9.78
CA LEU A 159 3.40 5.26 10.04
C LEU A 159 3.63 5.71 11.49
N TYR A 160 2.91 6.73 11.95
CA TYR A 160 3.05 7.20 13.33
C TYR A 160 2.69 6.14 14.36
N MET A 161 1.62 5.36 14.10
CA MET A 161 1.26 4.23 14.96
C MET A 161 2.39 3.19 15.02
N LYS A 162 3.05 2.87 13.90
CA LYS A 162 4.20 1.95 13.89
C LYS A 162 5.39 2.50 14.70
N ILE A 163 5.70 3.79 14.56
CA ILE A 163 6.78 4.45 15.31
C ILE A 163 6.49 4.38 16.82
N ASP A 164 5.27 4.68 17.22
CA ASP A 164 4.82 4.63 18.62
C ASP A 164 4.91 3.20 19.20
N ILE A 165 4.38 2.22 18.46
CA ILE A 165 4.50 0.80 18.82
C ILE A 165 5.96 0.38 18.93
N SER A 166 6.83 0.79 18.00
CA SER A 166 8.26 0.44 18.02
C SER A 166 8.92 0.95 19.29
N LYS A 167 8.71 2.22 19.65
CA LYS A 167 9.23 2.81 20.88
C LYS A 167 8.71 2.10 22.13
N LYS A 168 7.45 1.67 22.13
CA LYS A 168 6.88 0.94 23.27
C LYS A 168 7.41 -0.50 23.37
N LEU A 169 7.67 -1.15 22.25
CA LEU A 169 8.29 -2.47 22.21
C LEU A 169 9.74 -2.44 22.71
N GLU A 170 10.50 -1.37 22.42
CA GLU A 170 11.84 -1.18 22.98
C GLU A 170 11.83 -1.14 24.52
N GLN A 171 10.78 -0.56 25.11
CA GLN A 171 10.62 -0.51 26.57
C GLN A 171 10.02 -1.81 27.15
N THR A 172 9.14 -2.47 26.39
CA THR A 172 8.37 -3.64 26.83
C THR A 172 8.29 -4.68 25.71
N PRO A 173 9.33 -5.53 25.54
CA PRO A 173 9.45 -6.42 24.39
C PRO A 173 8.32 -7.45 24.26
N HIS A 174 7.81 -7.96 25.39
CA HIS A 174 6.77 -8.99 25.42
C HIS A 174 5.34 -8.43 25.34
N MET A 175 5.19 -7.13 25.08
CA MET A 175 3.89 -6.50 24.96
C MET A 175 3.15 -6.99 23.71
N SER A 176 1.89 -7.41 23.87
CA SER A 176 1.05 -7.74 22.72
C SER A 176 0.62 -6.46 21.99
N ILE A 177 1.02 -6.36 20.72
CA ILE A 177 0.75 -5.19 19.86
C ILE A 177 -0.76 -4.93 19.71
N ARG A 178 -1.56 -5.99 19.60
CA ARG A 178 -3.02 -5.87 19.43
C ARG A 178 -3.69 -5.25 20.66
N LEU A 179 -3.36 -5.72 21.86
CA LEU A 179 -3.93 -5.16 23.09
C LEU A 179 -3.48 -3.71 23.31
N TYR A 180 -2.24 -3.39 22.96
CA TYR A 180 -1.75 -2.00 23.01
C TYR A 180 -2.57 -1.06 22.12
N ILE A 181 -2.80 -1.44 20.86
CA ILE A 181 -3.60 -0.64 19.93
C ILE A 181 -5.03 -0.46 20.45
N ILE A 182 -5.64 -1.52 20.99
CA ILE A 182 -6.99 -1.46 21.57
C ILE A 182 -7.01 -0.51 22.76
N LYS A 183 -6.06 -0.65 23.70
CA LYS A 183 -5.92 0.24 24.86
C LYS A 183 -5.78 1.71 24.47
N MET A 184 -4.95 2.01 23.45
CA MET A 184 -4.76 3.39 22.97
C MET A 184 -6.03 3.95 22.32
N LYS A 185 -6.80 3.14 21.59
CA LYS A 185 -8.11 3.56 21.05
C LYS A 185 -9.11 3.89 22.15
N PHE A 186 -9.20 3.04 23.18
CA PHE A 186 -10.07 3.32 24.33
C PHE A 186 -9.63 4.57 25.08
N LYS A 187 -8.33 4.75 25.32
CA LYS A 187 -7.80 5.97 25.95
C LYS A 187 -8.21 7.23 25.18
N GLN A 188 -8.12 7.21 23.85
CA GLN A 188 -8.53 8.35 23.02
C GLN A 188 -10.02 8.65 23.13
N LEU A 189 -10.88 7.62 23.16
CA LEU A 189 -12.33 7.78 23.32
C LEU A 189 -12.69 8.38 24.69
N PHE A 190 -12.10 7.87 25.78
CA PHE A 190 -12.39 8.37 27.12
C PHE A 190 -11.76 9.73 27.42
N SER A 191 -10.61 10.07 26.81
CA SER A 191 -10.00 11.39 26.96
C SER A 191 -10.69 12.48 26.13
N SER A 192 -11.37 12.13 25.02
CA SER A 192 -12.17 13.10 24.25
C SER A 192 -13.49 13.48 24.94
N ASP A 193 -13.99 12.67 25.86
CA ASP A 193 -15.21 13.00 26.62
C ASP A 193 -14.92 14.00 27.76
N VAL A 194 -13.72 13.98 28.34
CA VAL A 194 -13.33 14.92 29.41
C VAL A 194 -13.13 16.34 28.89
N THR A 195 -12.60 16.49 27.67
CA THR A 195 -12.35 17.81 27.05
C THR A 195 -13.62 18.50 26.53
N ASN A 196 -14.66 17.73 26.17
CA ASN A 196 -15.95 18.30 25.74
C ASN A 196 -16.84 18.76 26.91
N HIS A 197 -16.52 18.39 28.15
CA HIS A 197 -17.28 18.81 29.33
C HIS A 197 -16.79 20.13 29.94
N GLU A 198 -15.49 20.46 29.84
CA GLU A 198 -14.96 21.74 30.34
C GLU A 198 -15.29 22.93 29.42
N ASP A 199 -15.42 22.72 28.10
CA ASP A 199 -15.74 23.79 27.14
C ASP A 199 -17.25 24.14 27.07
N ARG A 200 -18.11 23.49 27.87
CA ARG A 200 -19.55 23.77 27.94
C ARG A 200 -20.01 24.45 29.23
N GLU A 201 -19.10 24.70 30.17
CA GLU A 201 -19.39 25.36 31.45
C GLU A 201 -18.82 26.79 31.55
N ASN A 202 -18.36 27.38 30.44
CA ASN A 202 -17.99 28.81 30.35
C ASN A 202 -18.92 29.60 29.44
#